data_AF-A0A7S4PGH4-F1
#
_entry.id   AF-A0A7S4PGH4-F1
#
_cell.length_a   1.000
_cell.length_b   1.000
_cell.length_c   1.000
_cell.angle_alpha   90.00
_cell.angle_beta   90.00
_cell.angle_gamma   90.00
#
_symmetry.space_group_name_H-M   'P 1'
#
loop_
_entity.id
_entity.type
_entity.pdbx_description
1 polymer ?
#
loop_
_entity_poly.entity_id
_entity_poly.type
_entity_poly.pdbx_seq_one_letter_code
_entity_poly.pdbx_strand_id
1 'polypeptide(L)'
;KGSENGGQNRRREEERERNGSEDDKREHLAMQQVKDQAPRTAGGGDAERDKYGFRCSVPGETYQKWVIGYEREMSIRRDKWNELMKKSPGSTFMKSKNLKKMVRNGLASSIRGHVWMHLSGAANKLDSCPMLYKYLD
;
A
#
# COMPACT_ATOMS: atom_id res chain seq x y z
N LYS A 1 6.94 21.14 -54.24
CA LYS A 1 7.07 21.26 -52.76
C LYS A 1 5.75 21.83 -52.26
N GLY A 2 4.93 21.20 -51.44
CA GLY A 2 4.94 19.93 -50.72
C GLY A 2 3.69 19.99 -49.82
N SER A 3 2.93 18.90 -49.68
CA SER A 3 1.84 18.84 -48.69
C SER A 3 1.55 17.39 -48.34
N GLU A 4 2.41 16.83 -47.49
CA GLU A 4 2.28 15.50 -46.89
C GLU A 4 2.35 15.67 -45.37
N ASN A 5 1.31 16.20 -44.71
CA ASN A 5 1.30 16.36 -43.25
C ASN A 5 -0.07 16.06 -42.58
N GLY A 6 -1.03 15.50 -43.31
CA GLY A 6 -2.37 15.22 -42.77
C GLY A 6 -2.54 13.84 -42.12
N GLY A 7 -1.73 12.84 -42.50
CA GLY A 7 -1.93 11.44 -42.09
C GLY A 7 -1.34 11.07 -40.72
N GLN A 8 -0.33 11.81 -40.24
CA GLN A 8 0.41 11.43 -39.02
C GLN A 8 -0.28 11.85 -37.72
N ASN A 9 -1.12 12.89 -37.73
CA ASN A 9 -1.84 13.33 -36.52
C ASN A 9 -2.97 12.39 -36.11
N ARG A 10 -3.72 11.86 -37.08
CA ARG A 10 -4.89 11.00 -36.80
C ARG A 10 -4.51 9.66 -36.16
N ARG A 11 -3.36 9.09 -36.58
CA ARG A 11 -2.83 7.83 -36.03
C ARG A 11 -2.32 7.98 -34.58
N ARG A 12 -1.91 9.19 -34.19
CA ARG A 12 -1.36 9.50 -32.85
C ARG A 12 -2.44 9.74 -31.79
N GLU A 13 -3.63 10.15 -32.20
CA GLU A 13 -4.79 10.28 -31.32
C GLU A 13 -5.42 8.92 -31.03
N GLU A 14 -5.54 8.03 -32.02
CA GLU A 14 -6.04 6.66 -31.84
C GLU A 14 -5.16 5.81 -30.90
N GLU A 15 -3.85 5.99 -30.92
CA GLU A 15 -2.93 5.33 -29.97
C GLU A 15 -3.06 5.90 -28.53
N ARG A 16 -3.42 7.18 -28.37
CA ARG A 16 -3.66 7.78 -27.05
C ARG A 16 -4.96 7.31 -26.44
N GLU A 17 -6.02 7.18 -27.24
CA GLU A 17 -7.30 6.64 -26.77
C GLU A 17 -7.21 5.15 -26.43
N ARG A 18 -6.44 4.37 -27.20
CA ARG A 18 -6.19 2.96 -26.90
C ARG A 18 -5.35 2.76 -25.64
N ASN A 19 -4.35 3.61 -25.39
CA ASN A 19 -3.51 3.55 -24.19
C ASN A 19 -4.20 4.07 -22.93
N GLY A 20 -5.04 5.12 -23.03
CA GLY A 20 -5.82 5.62 -21.89
C GLY A 20 -6.78 4.57 -21.31
N SER A 21 -7.37 3.75 -22.18
CA SER A 21 -8.25 2.64 -21.78
C SER A 21 -7.52 1.50 -21.03
N GLU A 22 -6.25 1.26 -21.35
CA GLU A 22 -5.43 0.23 -20.69
C GLU A 22 -4.97 0.69 -19.30
N ASP A 23 -4.58 1.95 -19.14
CA ASP A 23 -4.20 2.53 -17.84
C ASP A 23 -5.40 2.61 -16.88
N ASP A 24 -6.59 2.98 -17.38
CA ASP A 24 -7.83 2.96 -16.59
C ASP A 24 -8.21 1.53 -16.15
N LYS A 25 -8.02 0.53 -17.02
CA LYS A 25 -8.20 -0.89 -16.67
C LYS A 25 -7.15 -1.36 -15.65
N ARG A 26 -5.92 -0.84 -15.73
CA ARG A 26 -4.83 -1.19 -14.81
C ARG A 26 -5.04 -0.59 -13.43
N GLU A 27 -5.52 0.64 -13.35
CA GLU A 27 -5.95 1.26 -12.09
C GLU A 27 -7.18 0.56 -11.50
N HIS A 28 -8.18 0.22 -12.33
CA HIS A 28 -9.35 -0.51 -11.88
C HIS A 28 -8.99 -1.93 -11.39
N LEU A 29 -8.08 -2.63 -12.07
CA LEU A 29 -7.58 -3.95 -11.64
C LEU A 29 -6.74 -3.86 -10.36
N ALA A 30 -5.92 -2.81 -10.22
CA ALA A 30 -5.18 -2.54 -8.98
C ALA A 30 -6.13 -2.20 -7.82
N MET A 31 -7.23 -1.49 -8.07
CA MET A 31 -8.28 -1.24 -7.08
C MET A 31 -9.11 -2.49 -6.75
N GLN A 32 -9.34 -3.37 -7.74
CA GLN A 32 -10.02 -4.66 -7.54
C GLN A 32 -9.18 -5.60 -6.66
N GLN A 33 -7.86 -5.66 -6.88
CA GLN A 33 -6.93 -6.46 -6.05
C GLN A 33 -6.82 -5.95 -4.60
N VAL A 34 -7.13 -4.68 -4.33
CA VAL A 34 -7.22 -4.15 -2.95
C VAL A 34 -8.55 -4.53 -2.29
N LYS A 35 -9.63 -4.71 -3.06
CA LYS A 35 -10.93 -5.19 -2.57
C LYS A 35 -10.91 -6.67 -2.17
N ASP A 36 -10.09 -7.48 -2.82
CA ASP A 36 -9.92 -8.91 -2.50
C ASP A 36 -8.97 -9.15 -1.31
N GLN A 37 -8.30 -8.12 -0.81
CA GLN A 37 -7.70 -8.12 0.53
C GLN A 37 -8.74 -7.68 1.57
N ALA A 38 -9.89 -8.33 1.57
CA ALA A 38 -10.65 -8.46 2.80
C ALA A 38 -9.69 -9.00 3.88
N PRO A 39 -9.76 -8.54 5.15
CA PRO A 39 -9.08 -9.26 6.21
C PRO A 39 -9.55 -10.71 6.10
N ARG A 40 -8.60 -11.65 6.05
CA ARG A 40 -8.92 -13.08 6.16
C ARG A 40 -9.61 -13.24 7.51
N THR A 41 -10.93 -13.10 7.53
CA THR A 41 -11.73 -13.36 8.70
C THR A 41 -11.50 -14.83 8.98
N ALA A 42 -11.06 -15.11 10.20
CA ALA A 42 -10.80 -16.43 10.72
C ALA A 42 -12.00 -17.35 10.41
N GLY A 43 -11.90 -18.09 9.31
CA GLY A 43 -12.83 -19.12 8.95
C GLY A 43 -12.51 -20.34 9.80
N GLY A 44 -13.31 -20.53 10.86
CA GLY A 44 -13.37 -21.77 11.63
C GLY A 44 -12.55 -21.76 12.92
N GLY A 45 -13.25 -21.77 14.06
CA GLY A 45 -12.80 -22.41 15.29
C GLY A 45 -11.91 -21.62 16.27
N ASP A 46 -11.04 -20.72 15.81
CA ASP A 46 -10.04 -20.11 16.69
C ASP A 46 -10.41 -18.69 17.14
N ALA A 47 -11.39 -18.59 18.05
CA ALA A 47 -11.64 -17.36 18.82
C ALA A 47 -10.43 -16.93 19.69
N GLU A 48 -9.39 -17.77 19.73
CA GLU A 48 -8.14 -17.57 20.45
C GLU A 48 -7.00 -17.09 19.55
N ARG A 49 -7.20 -16.71 18.27
CA ARG A 49 -6.11 -16.21 17.40
C ARG A 49 -6.27 -14.76 16.98
N ASP A 50 -5.15 -14.05 16.89
CA ASP A 50 -5.08 -12.68 16.41
C ASP A 50 -5.05 -12.61 14.86
N LYS A 51 -5.11 -11.40 14.31
CA LYS A 51 -5.08 -11.16 12.85
C LYS A 51 -3.80 -11.61 12.13
N TYR A 52 -2.75 -11.94 12.87
CA TYR A 52 -1.49 -12.48 12.34
C TYR A 52 -1.38 -14.00 12.55
N GLY A 53 -2.39 -14.63 13.17
CA GLY A 53 -2.45 -16.06 13.43
C GLY A 53 -1.83 -16.49 14.77
N PHE A 54 -1.39 -15.57 15.62
CA PHE A 54 -0.83 -15.89 16.94
C PHE A 54 -1.94 -16.18 17.95
N ARG A 55 -1.69 -17.10 18.89
CA ARG A 55 -2.62 -17.34 20.00
C ARG A 55 -2.71 -16.11 20.91
N CYS A 56 -3.92 -15.79 21.33
CA CYS A 56 -4.28 -14.64 22.14
C CYS A 56 -4.98 -15.16 23.39
N SER A 57 -4.45 -14.82 24.57
CA SER A 57 -5.07 -15.19 25.86
C SER A 57 -6.35 -14.40 26.16
N VAL A 58 -6.71 -13.45 25.31
CA VAL A 58 -7.91 -12.61 25.48
C VAL A 58 -9.11 -13.33 24.87
N PRO A 59 -10.27 -13.38 25.56
CA PRO A 59 -11.48 -13.97 25.00
C PRO A 59 -11.83 -13.36 23.65
N GLY A 60 -12.20 -14.21 22.68
CA GLY A 60 -12.44 -13.79 21.30
C GLY A 60 -13.45 -12.64 21.15
N GLU A 61 -14.51 -12.61 21.96
CA GLU A 61 -15.50 -11.52 21.93
C GLU A 61 -14.90 -10.18 22.39
N THR A 62 -14.11 -10.19 23.46
CA THR A 62 -13.39 -9.01 23.97
C THR A 62 -12.38 -8.52 22.94
N TYR A 63 -11.64 -9.45 22.32
CA TYR A 63 -10.70 -9.15 21.26
C TYR A 63 -11.42 -8.53 20.05
N GLN A 64 -12.52 -9.13 19.58
CA GLN A 64 -13.27 -8.61 18.43
C GLN A 64 -13.82 -7.21 18.66
N LYS A 65 -14.41 -6.94 19.83
CA LYS A 65 -14.89 -5.58 20.19
C LYS A 65 -13.75 -4.56 20.13
N TRP A 66 -12.58 -4.92 20.63
CA TRP A 66 -11.39 -4.07 20.56
C TRP A 66 -10.89 -3.89 19.12
N VAL A 67 -10.82 -4.97 18.33
CA VAL A 67 -10.37 -4.95 16.94
C VAL A 67 -11.23 -4.03 16.10
N ILE A 68 -12.57 -4.08 16.23
CA ILE A 68 -13.48 -3.21 15.46
C ILE A 68 -13.17 -1.73 15.70
N GLY A 69 -13.00 -1.32 16.96
CA GLY A 69 -12.64 0.06 17.30
C GLY A 69 -11.24 0.44 16.80
N TYR A 70 -10.28 -0.46 16.98
CA TYR A 70 -8.90 -0.26 16.54
C TYR A 70 -8.78 -0.16 15.00
N GLU A 71 -9.52 -0.97 14.25
CA GLU A 71 -9.51 -0.97 12.78
C GLU A 71 -10.10 0.30 12.19
N ARG A 72 -11.16 0.84 12.79
CA ARG A 72 -11.71 2.16 12.41
C ARG A 72 -10.65 3.25 12.52
N GLU A 73 -9.95 3.31 13.66
CA GLU A 73 -8.86 4.25 13.88
C GLU A 73 -7.69 4.04 12.92
N MET A 74 -7.36 2.79 12.60
CA MET A 74 -6.33 2.44 11.63
C MET A 74 -6.70 2.87 10.21
N SER A 75 -7.98 2.83 9.82
CA SER A 75 -8.45 3.32 8.51
C SER A 75 -8.19 4.81 8.36
N ILE A 76 -8.60 5.63 9.35
CA ILE A 76 -8.38 7.08 9.33
C ILE A 76 -6.88 7.41 9.25
N ARG A 77 -6.05 6.62 9.95
CA ARG A 77 -4.58 6.80 9.91
C ARG A 77 -4.01 6.40 8.56
N ARG A 78 -4.51 5.34 7.94
CA ARG A 78 -4.09 4.91 6.59
C ARG A 78 -4.25 6.05 5.60
N ASP A 79 -5.38 6.74 5.61
CA ASP A 79 -5.63 7.85 4.67
C ASP A 79 -4.65 9.00 4.88
N LYS A 80 -4.40 9.38 6.14
CA LYS A 80 -3.38 10.38 6.50
C LYS A 80 -1.98 9.97 6.04
N TRP A 81 -1.63 8.70 6.18
CA TRP A 81 -0.36 8.18 5.71
C TRP A 81 -0.26 8.23 4.19
N ASN A 82 -1.31 7.82 3.47
CA ASN A 82 -1.34 7.88 2.01
C ASN A 82 -1.19 9.31 1.50
N GLU A 83 -1.89 10.27 2.10
CA GLU A 83 -1.71 11.70 1.78
C GLU A 83 -0.29 12.18 2.02
N LEU A 84 0.31 11.79 3.15
CA LEU A 84 1.65 12.23 3.52
C LEU A 84 2.71 11.65 2.57
N MET A 85 2.56 10.37 2.18
CA MET A 85 3.44 9.71 1.21
C MET A 85 3.32 10.34 -0.19
N LYS A 86 2.10 10.75 -0.61
CA LYS A 86 1.90 11.50 -1.86
C LYS A 86 2.58 12.88 -1.84
N LYS A 87 2.52 13.59 -0.71
CA LYS A 87 3.05 14.96 -0.56
C LYS A 87 4.58 15.02 -0.46
N SER A 88 5.23 13.94 -0.03
CA SER A 88 6.68 13.94 0.19
C SER A 88 7.28 12.56 -0.11
N PRO A 89 7.50 12.24 -1.40
CA PRO A 89 8.24 11.04 -1.76
C PRO A 89 9.70 11.17 -1.30
N GLY A 90 10.13 10.37 -0.32
CA GLY A 90 11.55 10.17 0.02
C GLY A 90 12.02 10.70 1.38
N SER A 91 13.34 10.91 1.49
CA SER A 91 14.12 11.13 2.74
C SER A 91 13.68 12.34 3.58
N THR A 92 13.04 13.34 2.95
CA THR A 92 12.56 14.56 3.60
C THR A 92 11.49 14.29 4.68
N PHE A 93 10.84 13.14 4.58
CA PHE A 93 9.83 12.64 5.51
C PHE A 93 10.35 12.49 6.95
N MET A 94 11.60 12.03 7.10
CA MET A 94 12.13 11.45 8.34
C MET A 94 12.33 12.44 9.50
N LYS A 95 12.31 13.75 9.24
CA LYS A 95 12.67 14.78 10.24
C LYS A 95 11.48 15.49 10.89
N SER A 96 10.24 15.25 10.44
CA SER A 96 9.08 15.97 10.98
C SER A 96 8.61 15.41 12.34
N LYS A 97 8.26 16.29 13.28
CA LYS A 97 7.63 15.90 14.57
C LYS A 97 6.28 15.18 14.34
N ASN A 98 5.58 15.57 13.28
CA ASN A 98 4.30 14.99 12.87
C ASN A 98 4.44 13.52 12.47
N LEU A 99 5.49 13.19 11.72
CA LEU A 99 5.80 11.80 11.38
C LEU A 99 6.02 10.95 12.64
N LYS A 100 6.88 11.42 13.56
CA LYS A 100 7.14 10.67 14.80
C LYS A 100 5.85 10.43 15.59
N LYS A 101 4.91 11.39 15.58
CA LYS A 101 3.59 11.23 16.22
C LYS A 101 2.77 10.17 15.49
N MET A 102 2.75 10.19 14.16
CA MET A 102 2.01 9.20 13.36
C MET A 102 2.54 7.78 13.53
N VAL A 103 3.86 7.59 13.59
CA VAL A 103 4.47 6.27 13.85
C VAL A 103 4.10 5.77 15.25
N ARG A 104 4.17 6.61 16.28
CA ARG A 104 3.81 6.25 17.67
C ARG A 104 2.34 5.88 17.83
N ASN A 105 1.45 6.48 17.04
CA ASN A 105 0.03 6.15 17.04
C ASN A 105 -0.30 4.84 16.31
N GLY A 106 0.69 4.19 15.71
CA GLY A 106 0.54 2.91 15.01
C GLY A 106 0.29 3.05 13.51
N LEU A 107 0.76 2.04 12.79
CA LEU A 107 0.63 1.89 11.34
C LEU A 107 -0.42 0.83 11.01
N ALA A 108 -1.31 1.15 10.07
CA ALA A 108 -2.21 0.16 9.50
C ALA A 108 -1.40 -1.00 8.88
N SER A 109 -1.89 -2.23 9.03
CA SER A 109 -1.18 -3.44 8.61
C SER A 109 -0.79 -3.40 7.13
N SER A 110 -1.69 -2.91 6.26
CA SER A 110 -1.50 -2.84 4.82
C SER A 110 -0.32 -1.98 4.37
N ILE A 111 -0.02 -0.89 5.09
CA ILE A 111 1.05 0.05 4.72
C ILE A 111 2.35 -0.17 5.50
N ARG A 112 2.30 -1.01 6.55
CA ARG A 112 3.39 -1.15 7.51
C ARG A 112 4.69 -1.61 6.86
N GLY A 113 4.61 -2.62 5.99
CA GLY A 113 5.79 -3.15 5.29
C GLY A 113 6.48 -2.07 4.46
N HIS A 114 5.71 -1.36 3.65
CA HIS A 114 6.22 -0.26 2.83
C HIS A 114 6.84 0.87 3.68
N VAL A 115 6.14 1.32 4.72
CA VAL A 115 6.64 2.39 5.61
C VAL A 115 7.92 1.96 6.34
N TRP A 116 7.98 0.74 6.87
CA TRP A 116 9.17 0.24 7.55
C TRP A 116 10.36 0.06 6.61
N MET A 117 10.15 -0.38 5.36
CA MET A 117 11.20 -0.46 4.35
C MET A 117 11.84 0.91 4.09
N HIS A 118 11.04 1.97 4.02
CA HIS A 118 11.56 3.33 3.84
C HIS A 118 12.22 3.88 5.11
N LEU A 119 11.58 3.77 6.28
CA LEU A 119 12.11 4.34 7.52
C LEU A 119 13.42 3.69 7.98
N SER A 120 13.59 2.40 7.73
CA SER A 120 14.83 1.67 8.06
C SER A 120 15.97 1.91 7.07
N GLY A 121 15.67 2.50 5.90
CA GLY A 121 16.60 2.55 4.78
C GLY A 121 16.80 1.21 4.07
N ALA A 122 16.02 0.17 4.42
CA ALA A 122 16.08 -1.12 3.75
C ALA A 122 15.69 -1.03 2.28
N ALA A 123 14.78 -0.12 1.90
CA ALA A 123 14.46 0.16 0.49
C ALA A 123 15.72 0.53 -0.31
N ASN A 124 16.52 1.48 0.19
CA ASN A 124 17.76 1.90 -0.47
C ASN A 124 18.79 0.76 -0.58
N LYS A 125 18.86 -0.12 0.43
CA LYS A 125 19.75 -1.29 0.40
C LYS A 125 19.28 -2.34 -0.59
N LEU A 126 17.96 -2.58 -0.67
CA LEU A 126 17.36 -3.47 -1.66
C LEU A 126 17.65 -2.97 -3.08
N ASP A 127 17.52 -1.66 -3.32
CA ASP A 127 17.82 -1.05 -4.62
C ASP A 127 19.31 -1.14 -4.97
N SER A 128 20.20 -1.02 -3.98
CA SER A 128 21.64 -1.12 -4.19
C SER A 128 22.11 -2.55 -4.49
N CYS A 129 21.47 -3.54 -3.88
CA CYS A 129 21.86 -4.96 -3.97
C CYS A 129 20.62 -5.88 -4.13
N PRO A 130 19.90 -5.83 -5.26
CA PRO A 130 18.59 -6.47 -5.40
C PRO A 130 18.64 -8.00 -5.37
N MET A 131 19.77 -8.60 -5.73
CA MET A 131 19.93 -10.06 -5.80
C MET A 131 20.58 -10.66 -4.55
N LEU A 132 20.98 -9.85 -3.56
CA LEU A 132 21.78 -10.31 -2.42
C LEU A 132 21.09 -11.45 -1.64
N TYR A 133 19.80 -11.29 -1.31
CA TYR A 133 19.07 -12.30 -0.55
C TYR A 133 18.94 -13.62 -1.30
N LYS A 134 18.83 -13.62 -2.63
CA LYS A 134 18.74 -14.84 -3.44
C LYS A 134 20.03 -15.67 -3.45
N TYR A 135 21.16 -15.05 -3.12
CA TYR A 135 22.45 -15.75 -3.02
C TYR A 135 22.77 -16.22 -1.60
N LEU A 136 21.93 -15.87 -0.61
CA LEU A 136 22.08 -16.25 0.79
C LEU A 136 21.11 -17.36 1.22
N ASP A 137 20.10 -17.67 0.38
CA ASP A 137 19.23 -18.84 0.49
C ASP A 137 19.95 -20.11 0.03
#